data_AF-A0A7C3JTA8-F1
#
_entry.id   AF-A0A7C3JTA8-F1
#
_cell.length_a   1.000
_cell.length_b   1.000
_cell.length_c   1.000
_cell.angle_alpha   90.00
_cell.angle_beta   90.00
_cell.angle_gamma   90.00
#
_symmetry.space_group_name_H-M   'P 1'
#
loop_
_entity.id
_entity.type
_entity.pdbx_description
1 polymer ?
#
loop_
_entity_poly.entity_id
_entity_poly.type
_entity_poly.pdbx_seq_one_letter_code
_entity_poly.pdbx_strand_id
1 'polypeptide(L)'
;MFVFKQFLKVLVLPPMPWLLMLLAVLIFWRRPWARKLLAVTLLLVVALHSGPVNYALLYPLESRYPPLLEPKKAGSYDAIVVLTAGITPASGLIPLPSIDEPMFKRLDEAWRLYRQQPKPIVVSGGHVNP
;
A
#
# COMPACT_ATOMS: atom_id res chain seq x y z
N MET A 1 16.72 -18.36 -17.06
CA MET A 1 15.30 -18.24 -17.51
C MET A 1 14.43 -17.39 -16.58
N PHE A 2 14.55 -17.51 -15.25
CA PHE A 2 13.73 -16.71 -14.30
C PHE A 2 13.91 -15.19 -14.41
N VAL A 3 15.16 -14.70 -14.43
CA VAL A 3 15.46 -13.25 -14.52
C VAL A 3 14.91 -12.64 -15.81
N PHE A 4 15.09 -13.31 -16.95
CA PHE A 4 14.54 -12.87 -18.23
C PHE A 4 13.02 -12.80 -18.20
N LYS A 5 12.35 -13.83 -17.66
CA LYS A 5 10.89 -13.84 -17.48
C LYS A 5 10.41 -12.70 -16.58
N GLN A 6 11.16 -12.40 -15.52
CA GLN A 6 10.84 -11.31 -14.60
C GLN A 6 11.00 -9.94 -15.26
N PHE A 7 12.08 -9.75 -16.03
CA PHE A 7 12.29 -8.53 -16.81
C PHE A 7 11.18 -8.35 -17.85
N LEU A 8 10.83 -9.41 -18.58
CA LEU A 8 9.75 -9.37 -19.57
C LEU A 8 8.40 -9.06 -18.92
N LYS A 9 8.12 -9.63 -17.74
CA LYS A 9 6.94 -9.29 -16.94
C LYS A 9 6.90 -7.81 -16.61
N VAL A 10 8.00 -7.24 -16.11
CA VAL A 10 8.05 -5.81 -15.77
C VAL A 10 7.84 -4.95 -17.02
N LEU A 11 8.39 -5.34 -18.17
CA LEU A 11 8.27 -4.57 -19.41
C LEU A 11 6.84 -4.60 -20.00
N VAL A 12 6.16 -5.74 -19.90
CA VAL A 12 4.83 -5.97 -20.51
C VAL A 12 3.68 -5.58 -19.58
N LEU A 13 3.87 -5.68 -18.26
CA LEU A 13 2.81 -5.37 -17.30
C LEU A 13 2.73 -3.86 -17.02
N PRO A 14 1.52 -3.33 -16.74
CA PRO A 14 1.38 -1.97 -16.25
C PRO A 14 2.28 -1.71 -15.02
N PRO A 15 2.91 -0.53 -14.91
CA PRO A 15 2.70 0.67 -15.74
C PRO A 15 3.65 0.82 -16.95
N MET A 16 4.61 -0.08 -17.19
CA MET A 16 5.74 0.16 -18.12
C MET A 16 5.36 0.44 -19.58
N PRO A 17 4.45 -0.31 -20.24
CA PRO A 17 4.06 -0.02 -21.62
C PRO A 17 3.45 1.38 -21.78
N TRP A 18 2.69 1.83 -20.78
CA TRP A 18 2.07 3.16 -20.78
C TRP A 18 3.10 4.26 -20.65
N LEU A 19 4.13 4.07 -19.84
CA LEU A 19 5.24 5.01 -19.70
C LEU A 19 6.07 5.12 -20.98
N LEU A 20 6.34 4.00 -21.66
CA LEU A 20 7.05 3.99 -22.94
C LEU A 20 6.23 4.67 -24.04
N MET A 21 4.90 4.45 -24.07
CA MET A 21 4.00 5.12 -25.00
C MET A 21 4.01 6.63 -24.75
N LEU A 22 3.89 7.08 -23.48
CA LEU A 22 3.99 8.50 -23.13
C LEU A 22 5.33 9.10 -23.55
N LEU A 23 6.43 8.37 -23.37
CA LEU A 23 7.76 8.80 -23.79
C LEU A 23 7.87 8.94 -25.32
N ALA A 24 7.32 7.99 -26.08
CA ALA A 24 7.29 8.08 -27.54
C ALA A 24 6.48 9.31 -28.00
N VAL A 25 5.29 9.52 -27.42
CA VAL A 25 4.48 10.70 -27.67
C VAL A 25 5.28 11.97 -27.34
N LEU A 26 6.00 12.02 -26.22
CA LEU A 26 6.83 13.17 -25.84
C LEU A 26 7.88 13.52 -26.91
N ILE A 27 8.53 12.51 -27.50
CA ILE A 27 9.61 12.67 -28.47
C ILE A 27 9.07 13.13 -29.83
N PHE A 28 7.97 12.54 -30.29
CA PHE A 28 7.44 12.79 -31.64
C PHE A 28 6.44 13.95 -31.71
N TRP A 29 5.95 14.46 -30.58
CA TRP A 29 4.98 15.55 -30.56
C TRP A 29 5.61 16.92 -30.84
N ARG A 30 5.16 17.58 -31.91
CA ARG A 30 5.74 18.85 -32.39
C ARG A 30 5.25 20.12 -31.67
N ARG A 31 4.10 20.07 -30.97
CA ARG A 31 3.58 21.25 -30.24
C ARG A 31 4.33 21.43 -28.91
N PRO A 32 5.04 22.56 -28.71
CA PRO A 32 5.94 22.72 -27.58
C PRO A 32 5.22 22.80 -26.21
N TRP A 33 4.03 23.41 -26.15
CA TRP A 33 3.25 23.50 -24.91
C TRP A 33 2.75 22.13 -24.44
N ALA A 34 2.26 21.32 -25.38
CA ALA A 34 1.77 19.97 -25.09
C ALA A 34 2.92 19.05 -24.64
N ARG A 35 4.10 19.19 -25.27
CA ARG A 35 5.31 18.47 -24.85
C ARG A 35 5.75 18.84 -23.43
N LYS A 36 5.70 20.13 -23.06
CA LYS A 36 6.00 20.58 -21.69
C LYS A 36 5.02 19.97 -20.69
N LEU A 37 3.72 20.04 -20.98
CA LEU A 37 2.69 19.47 -20.10
C LEU A 37 2.91 17.95 -19.93
N LEU A 38 3.14 17.23 -21.03
CA LEU A 38 3.35 15.79 -21.00
C LEU A 38 4.64 15.41 -20.26
N ALA A 39 5.72 16.19 -20.40
CA ALA A 39 6.94 15.98 -19.63
C ALA A 39 6.70 16.15 -18.13
N VAL A 40 5.95 17.19 -17.72
CA VAL A 40 5.59 17.41 -16.32
C VAL A 40 4.73 16.25 -15.80
N THR A 41 3.73 15.80 -16.57
CA THR A 41 2.90 14.66 -16.19
C THR A 41 3.73 13.39 -16.03
N LEU A 42 4.63 13.10 -16.97
CA LEU A 42 5.51 11.93 -16.90
C LEU A 42 6.42 11.99 -15.66
N LEU A 43 7.02 13.15 -15.40
CA LEU A 43 7.85 13.39 -14.20
C LEU A 43 7.04 13.21 -12.92
N LEU A 44 5.82 13.73 -12.85
CA LEU A 44 4.95 13.58 -11.69
C LEU A 44 4.56 12.12 -11.44
N VAL A 45 4.20 11.38 -12.49
CA VAL A 45 3.87 9.95 -12.36
C VAL A 45 5.07 9.16 -11.86
N VAL A 46 6.25 9.38 -12.44
CA VAL A 46 7.49 8.70 -12.01
C VAL A 46 7.85 9.09 -10.57
N ALA A 47 7.75 10.37 -10.23
CA ALA A 47 8.03 10.87 -8.88
C ALA A 47 7.06 10.25 -7.87
N LEU A 48 5.75 10.31 -8.09
CA LEU A 48 4.74 9.76 -7.17
C LEU A 48 4.80 8.23 -7.06
N HIS A 49 5.25 7.53 -8.09
CA HIS A 49 5.47 6.09 -8.04
C HIS A 49 6.81 5.70 -7.40
N SER A 50 7.69 6.67 -7.14
CA SER A 50 9.01 6.41 -6.56
C SER A 50 8.93 6.17 -5.05
N GLY A 51 9.71 5.20 -4.57
CA GLY A 51 9.84 4.90 -3.14
C GLY A 51 10.21 6.12 -2.28
N PRO A 52 11.16 6.98 -2.67
CA PRO A 52 11.54 8.15 -1.87
C PRO A 52 10.41 9.16 -1.68
N VAL A 53 9.63 9.46 -2.72
CA VAL A 53 8.50 10.40 -2.61
C VAL A 53 7.39 9.78 -1.77
N ASN A 54 7.08 8.49 -1.98
CA ASN A 54 6.13 7.77 -1.14
C ASN A 54 6.54 7.82 0.34
N TYR A 55 7.81 7.55 0.64
CA TYR A 55 8.35 7.64 2.01
C TYR A 55 8.28 9.06 2.56
N ALA A 56 8.70 10.07 1.79
CA ALA A 56 8.67 11.47 2.23
C ALA A 56 7.24 11.96 2.53
N LEU A 57 6.23 11.47 1.80
CA LEU A 57 4.82 11.79 2.04
C LEU A 57 4.24 11.03 3.23
N LEU A 58 4.60 9.76 3.41
CA LEU A 58 4.07 8.90 4.49
C LEU A 58 4.72 9.16 5.84
N TYR A 59 6.04 9.34 5.87
CA TYR A 59 6.83 9.47 7.10
C TYR A 59 6.31 10.53 8.09
N PRO A 60 5.96 11.77 7.70
CA PRO A 60 5.45 12.76 8.66
C PRO A 60 4.08 12.36 9.25
N LEU A 61 3.30 11.57 8.52
CA LEU A 61 2.01 11.05 9.01
C LEU A 61 2.22 9.90 10.00
N GLU A 62 3.12 8.97 9.68
CA GLU A 62 3.42 7.81 10.54
C GLU A 62 4.16 8.21 11.82
N SER A 63 5.15 9.11 11.71
CA SER A 63 5.92 9.61 12.85
C SER A 63 5.09 10.37 13.89
N ARG A 64 3.96 10.94 13.49
CA ARG A 64 3.02 11.60 14.41
C ARG A 64 2.33 10.60 15.37
N TYR A 65 2.25 9.33 14.99
CA TYR A 65 1.58 8.28 15.74
C TYR A 65 2.55 7.12 15.99
N PRO A 66 3.52 7.27 16.90
CA PRO A 66 4.48 6.22 17.19
C PRO A 66 3.79 4.96 17.75
N PRO A 67 4.38 3.77 17.58
CA PRO A 67 3.84 2.52 18.13
C PRO A 67 3.58 2.62 19.63
N LEU A 68 2.40 2.17 20.06
CA LEU A 68 1.98 2.24 21.45
C LEU A 68 2.57 1.08 22.26
N LEU A 69 3.79 1.26 22.77
CA LEU A 69 4.49 0.22 23.53
C LEU A 69 3.79 -0.12 24.86
N GLU A 70 3.31 0.91 25.57
CA GLU A 70 2.60 0.80 26.85
C GLU A 70 1.21 1.44 26.75
N PRO A 71 0.11 0.66 26.80
CA PRO A 71 -1.24 1.18 26.61
C PRO A 71 -1.67 2.18 27.69
N LYS A 72 -1.09 2.11 28.89
CA LYS A 72 -1.33 3.07 29.97
C LYS A 72 -0.94 4.51 29.59
N LYS A 73 0.00 4.68 28.65
CA LYS A 73 0.45 5.99 28.17
C LYS A 73 -0.50 6.61 27.13
N ALA A 74 -1.44 5.84 26.59
CA ALA A 74 -2.41 6.34 25.60
C ALA A 74 -3.53 7.21 26.21
N GLY A 75 -3.59 7.33 27.54
CA GLY A 75 -4.71 7.96 28.24
C GLY A 75 -5.92 7.03 28.34
N SER A 76 -7.10 7.60 28.61
CA SER A 76 -8.35 6.85 28.68
C SER A 76 -8.86 6.50 27.27
N TYR A 77 -9.10 5.22 27.02
CA TYR A 77 -9.74 4.74 25.81
C TYR A 77 -10.73 3.60 26.13
N ASP A 78 -11.75 3.46 25.29
CA ASP A 78 -12.86 2.52 25.53
C ASP A 78 -12.75 1.24 24.70
N ALA A 79 -12.04 1.27 23.57
CA ALA A 79 -11.89 0.13 22.68
C ALA A 79 -10.55 0.14 21.93
N ILE A 80 -10.12 -1.02 21.46
CA ILE A 80 -9.02 -1.22 20.53
C ILE A 80 -9.64 -1.45 19.15
N VAL A 81 -9.49 -0.50 18.23
CA VAL A 81 -10.06 -0.60 16.88
C VAL A 81 -9.01 -1.11 15.90
N VAL A 82 -9.28 -2.25 15.27
CA VAL A 82 -8.43 -2.87 14.26
C VAL A 82 -9.03 -2.63 12.89
N LEU A 83 -8.34 -1.85 12.06
CA LEU A 83 -8.72 -1.67 10.66
C LEU A 83 -8.31 -2.90 9.85
N THR A 84 -9.25 -3.49 9.13
CA THR A 84 -8.97 -4.68 8.31
C THR A 84 -8.00 -4.37 7.17
N ALA A 85 -7.36 -5.41 6.63
CA ALA A 85 -6.56 -5.33 5.41
C ALA A 85 -7.08 -6.36 4.38
N GLY A 86 -6.21 -6.87 3.51
CA GLY A 86 -6.58 -7.79 2.45
C GLY A 86 -6.96 -9.18 2.97
N ILE A 87 -7.75 -9.88 2.16
CA ILE A 87 -8.04 -11.30 2.33
C ILE A 87 -7.43 -12.09 1.18
N THR A 88 -6.91 -13.26 1.48
CA THR A 88 -6.54 -14.24 0.47
C THR A 88 -7.77 -15.15 0.27
N PRO A 89 -8.40 -15.15 -0.91
CA PRO A 89 -9.55 -16.01 -1.17
C PRO A 89 -9.15 -17.48 -1.08
N ALA A 90 -10.14 -18.34 -0.82
CA ALA A 90 -9.94 -19.79 -0.84
C ALA A 90 -9.46 -20.21 -2.23
N SER A 91 -8.37 -20.98 -2.29
CA SER A 91 -7.80 -21.40 -3.56
C SER A 91 -7.02 -22.71 -3.43
N GLY A 92 -7.17 -23.59 -4.43
CA GLY A 92 -6.50 -24.88 -4.51
C GLY A 92 -6.71 -25.72 -3.24
N LEU A 93 -5.62 -25.93 -2.50
CA LEU A 93 -5.59 -26.77 -1.29
C LEU A 93 -6.00 -26.05 -0.01
N ILE A 94 -6.22 -24.73 -0.05
CA ILE A 94 -6.66 -23.94 1.10
C ILE A 94 -8.16 -23.64 0.90
N PRO A 95 -9.05 -24.42 1.54
CA PRO A 95 -10.49 -24.36 1.27
C PRO A 95 -11.19 -23.17 1.93
N LEU A 96 -10.48 -22.42 2.78
CA LEU A 96 -11.02 -21.31 3.56
C LEU A 96 -10.27 -20.02 3.23
N PRO A 97 -10.97 -18.88 3.13
CA PRO A 97 -10.30 -17.58 3.04
C PRO A 97 -9.39 -17.36 4.24
N SER A 98 -8.22 -16.78 4.01
CA SER A 98 -7.27 -16.40 5.05
C SER A 98 -7.00 -14.90 5.03
N ILE A 99 -6.44 -14.40 6.12
CA ILE A 99 -6.02 -13.01 6.23
C ILE A 99 -4.62 -12.82 5.66
N ASP A 100 -4.35 -11.64 5.10
CA ASP A 100 -3.01 -11.29 4.64
C ASP A 100 -2.05 -10.97 5.82
N GLU A 101 -0.75 -10.87 5.51
CA GLU A 101 0.27 -10.56 6.50
C GLU A 101 0.02 -9.20 7.22
N PRO A 102 -0.37 -8.10 6.53
CA PRO A 102 -0.76 -6.87 7.19
C PRO A 102 -1.88 -7.02 8.21
N MET A 103 -2.96 -7.75 7.88
CA MET A 103 -4.08 -7.99 8.79
C MET A 103 -3.62 -8.80 10.01
N PHE A 104 -2.80 -9.83 9.80
CA PHE A 104 -2.26 -10.63 10.89
C PHE A 104 -1.44 -9.78 11.87
N LYS A 105 -0.52 -8.94 11.37
CA LYS A 105 0.28 -8.04 12.22
C LYS A 105 -0.56 -7.08 13.05
N ARG A 106 -1.63 -6.53 12.46
CA ARG A 106 -2.55 -5.63 13.18
C ARG A 106 -3.33 -6.37 14.28
N LEU A 107 -3.75 -7.60 14.02
CA LEU A 107 -4.47 -8.41 15.00
C LEU A 107 -3.56 -8.88 16.14
N ASP A 108 -2.33 -9.28 15.82
CA ASP A 108 -1.32 -9.65 16.81
C ASP A 108 -1.00 -8.47 17.74
N GLU A 109 -0.85 -7.28 17.18
CA GLU A 109 -0.65 -6.05 17.95
C GLU A 109 -1.85 -5.71 18.84
N ALA A 110 -3.07 -5.86 18.32
CA ALA A 110 -4.29 -5.67 19.11
C ALA A 110 -4.37 -6.67 20.27
N TRP A 111 -3.97 -7.92 20.03
CA TRP A 111 -3.89 -8.95 21.06
C TRP A 111 -2.82 -8.62 22.12
N ARG A 112 -1.65 -8.12 21.71
CA ARG A 112 -0.61 -7.64 22.63
C ARG A 112 -1.15 -6.53 23.53
N LEU A 113 -1.83 -5.54 22.97
CA LEU A 113 -2.43 -4.43 23.72
C LEU A 113 -3.55 -4.92 24.67
N TYR A 114 -4.40 -5.82 24.20
CA TYR A 114 -5.47 -6.43 25.01
C TYR A 114 -4.93 -7.15 26.25
N ARG A 115 -3.83 -7.91 26.11
CA ARG A 115 -3.21 -8.60 27.25
C ARG A 115 -2.64 -7.65 28.30
N GLN A 116 -2.23 -6.45 27.91
CA GLN A 116 -1.67 -5.45 28.81
C GLN A 116 -2.75 -4.58 29.48
N GLN A 117 -3.82 -4.26 28.75
CA GLN A 117 -4.96 -3.49 29.25
C GLN A 117 -6.23 -3.95 28.54
N PRO A 118 -7.01 -4.87 29.16
CA PRO A 118 -8.19 -5.46 28.54
C PRO A 118 -9.23 -4.40 28.20
N LYS A 119 -9.53 -4.29 26.90
CA LYS A 119 -10.56 -3.42 26.33
C LYS A 119 -11.23 -4.14 25.17
N PRO A 120 -12.51 -3.89 24.87
CA PRO A 120 -13.18 -4.42 23.69
C PRO A 120 -12.34 -4.24 22.43
N ILE A 121 -12.19 -5.32 21.65
CA ILE A 121 -11.55 -5.27 20.34
C ILE A 121 -12.65 -5.16 19.29
N VAL A 122 -12.60 -4.11 18.48
CA VAL A 122 -13.54 -3.87 17.37
C VAL A 122 -12.78 -4.00 16.07
N VAL A 123 -13.16 -4.99 15.26
CA VAL A 123 -12.62 -5.16 13.91
C VAL A 123 -13.53 -4.41 12.94
N SER A 124 -12.98 -3.42 12.23
CA SER A 124 -13.74 -2.55 11.32
C SER A 124 -13.12 -2.57 9.93
N GLY A 125 -13.96 -2.78 8.91
CA GLY A 125 -13.51 -3.02 7.55
C GLY A 125 -14.63 -2.88 6.52
N GLY A 126 -14.24 -2.85 5.25
CA GLY A 126 -15.17 -2.92 4.14
C GLY A 126 -15.53 -4.36 3.77
N HIS A 127 -16.67 -4.53 3.11
CA HIS A 127 -17.02 -5.80 2.47
C HIS A 127 -16.20 -5.98 1.20
N VAL A 128 -15.44 -7.07 1.11
CA VAL A 128 -14.79 -7.51 -0.12
C VAL A 128 -15.60 -8.69 -0.61
N ASN A 129 -16.13 -8.64 -1.84
CA ASN A 129 -16.63 -9.85 -2.48
C ASN A 129 -15.41 -10.72 -2.84
N PRO A 130 -15.21 -11.86 -2.15
CA PRO A 130 -14.10 -12.76 -2.42
C PRO A 130 -14.29 -13.53 -3.74
#